data_AF-A0A2V4AMZ0-F1
#
_entry.id   AF-A0A2V4AMZ0-F1
#
_cell.length_a   1.000
_cell.length_b   1.000
_cell.length_c   1.000
_cell.angle_alpha   90.00
_cell.angle_beta   90.00
_cell.angle_gamma   90.00
#
_symmetry.space_group_name_H-M   'P 1'
#
loop_
_entity.id
_entity.type
_entity.pdbx_description
1 polymer ?
#
loop_
_entity_poly.entity_id
_entity_poly.type
_entity_poly.pdbx_seq_one_letter_code
_entity_poly.pdbx_strand_id
1 'polypeptide(L)' 'MPALNLQFSDEEMADLRAAAEREGKSLKALAHDAIVSVVSSRKHLVDQAAQRVARISGELNERLAR' A
#
# COMPACT_ATOMS: atom_id res chain seq x y z
N MET A 1 16.78 7.20 11.64
CA MET A 1 15.74 6.53 10.81
C MET A 1 15.00 5.56 11.72
N PRO A 2 13.65 5.55 11.75
CA PRO A 2 12.89 4.57 12.51
C PRO A 2 13.15 3.16 11.95
N ALA A 3 13.21 2.16 12.82
CA ALA A 3 13.47 0.77 12.44
C ALA A 3 12.31 -0.12 12.88
N LEU A 4 11.89 -1.03 12.00
CA LEU A 4 10.89 -2.05 12.26
C LEU A 4 11.60 -3.40 12.37
N ASN A 5 11.53 -4.04 13.54
CA ASN A 5 12.06 -5.38 13.73
C ASN A 5 10.95 -6.39 13.41
N LEU A 6 11.23 -7.31 12.49
CA LEU A 6 10.33 -8.37 12.07
C LEU A 6 11.02 -9.71 12.34
N GLN A 7 10.25 -10.68 12.80
CA GLN A 7 10.69 -12.07 12.91
C GLN A 7 10.05 -12.84 11.77
N PHE A 8 10.84 -13.66 11.10
CA PHE A 8 10.41 -14.52 10.01
C PHE A 8 10.73 -15.96 10.40
N SER A 9 9.87 -16.88 10.00
CA SER A 9 10.21 -18.29 10.02
C SER A 9 11.30 -18.62 8.99
N ASP A 10 11.93 -19.79 9.12
CA ASP A 10 12.93 -20.23 8.16
C ASP A 10 12.35 -20.41 6.75
N GLU A 11 11.09 -20.87 6.65
CA GLU A 11 10.35 -21.01 5.38
C GLU A 11 10.12 -19.64 4.73
N GLU A 12 9.62 -18.67 5.50
CA GLU A 12 9.39 -17.30 5.01
C GLU A 12 10.69 -16.64 4.55
N MET A 13 11.80 -16.91 5.25
CA MET A 13 13.13 -16.42 4.86
C MET A 13 13.64 -17.07 3.57
N ALA A 14 13.32 -18.34 3.32
CA ALA A 14 13.67 -19.00 2.07
C ALA A 14 12.92 -18.37 0.89
N ASP A 15 11.61 -18.15 1.04
CA ASP A 15 10.77 -17.51 0.02
C ASP A 15 11.21 -16.06 -0.24
N LEU A 16 11.48 -15.29 0.81
CA LEU A 16 11.96 -13.91 0.70
C LEU A 16 13.31 -13.83 -0.01
N ARG A 17 14.24 -14.77 0.24
CA ARG A 17 15.53 -14.82 -0.46
C ARG A 17 15.35 -15.14 -1.93
N ALA A 18 14.55 -16.13 -2.27
CA ALA A 18 14.25 -16.47 -3.66
C ALA A 18 13.61 -15.27 -4.42
N ALA A 19 12.68 -14.57 -3.77
CA ALA A 19 12.07 -13.37 -4.34
C ALA A 19 13.08 -12.22 -4.52
N ALA A 20 13.96 -11.99 -3.54
CA ALA A 20 14.98 -10.96 -3.58
C ALA A 20 16.04 -11.22 -4.66
N GLU A 21 16.48 -12.47 -4.82
CA GLU A 21 17.42 -12.89 -5.87
C GLU A 21 16.83 -12.67 -7.27
N ARG A 22 15.56 -13.06 -7.46
CA ARG A 22 14.84 -12.85 -8.73
C ARG A 22 14.72 -11.38 -9.11
N GLU A 23 14.60 -10.48 -8.13
CA GLU A 23 14.50 -9.04 -8.35
C GLU A 23 15.85 -8.31 -8.28
N GLY A 24 16.94 -9.01 -7.96
CA GLY A 24 18.27 -8.41 -7.77
C GLY A 24 18.32 -7.38 -6.62
N LYS A 25 17.43 -7.51 -5.63
CA LYS A 25 17.28 -6.56 -4.51
C LYS A 25 17.79 -7.15 -3.20
N SER A 26 18.13 -6.28 -2.25
CA SER A 26 18.36 -6.73 -0.88
C SER A 26 17.03 -7.13 -0.21
N LEU A 27 17.05 -8.10 0.70
CA LEU A 27 15.89 -8.51 1.49
C LEU A 27 15.20 -7.33 2.19
N LYS A 28 16.00 -6.40 2.74
CA LYS A 28 15.48 -5.21 3.41
C LYS A 28 14.76 -4.27 2.44
N ALA A 29 15.31 -4.07 1.25
CA ALA A 29 14.67 -3.26 0.22
C ALA A 29 13.38 -3.91 -0.28
N LEU A 30 13.39 -5.23 -0.52
CA LEU A 30 12.19 -5.97 -0.91
C LEU A 30 11.08 -5.86 0.14
N ALA A 31 11.40 -6.10 1.41
CA ALA A 31 10.43 -6.00 2.50
C ALA A 31 9.90 -4.58 2.67
N HIS A 32 10.77 -3.57 2.57
CA HIS A 32 10.38 -2.17 2.63
C HIS A 32 9.43 -1.80 1.47
N ASP A 33 9.78 -2.14 0.23
CA ASP A 33 8.98 -1.87 -0.96
C ASP A 33 7.60 -2.53 -0.86
N ALA A 34 7.53 -3.78 -0.39
CA ALA A 34 6.28 -4.50 -0.21
C ALA A 34 5.37 -3.81 0.82
N ILE A 35 5.91 -3.42 1.98
CA ILE A 35 5.13 -2.74 3.03
C ILE A 35 4.64 -1.38 2.54
N VAL A 36 5.51 -0.60 1.90
CA VAL A 36 5.16 0.71 1.35
C VAL A 36 4.12 0.59 0.23
N SER A 37 4.23 -0.42 -0.62
CA SER A 37 3.24 -0.71 -1.67
C SER A 37 1.86 -1.02 -1.09
N VAL A 38 1.78 -1.85 -0.04
CA VAL A 38 0.51 -2.17 0.63
C VAL A 38 -0.12 -0.92 1.26
N VAL A 39 0.68 -0.09 1.93
CA VAL A 39 0.19 1.13 2.60
C VAL A 39 -0.24 2.19 1.59
N SER A 40 0.56 2.41 0.54
CA SER A 40 0.24 3.37 -0.52
C SER A 40 -0.97 2.96 -1.33
N SER A 41 -1.13 1.67 -1.66
CA SER A 41 -2.32 1.15 -2.34
C SER A 41 -3.59 1.36 -1.52
N ARG A 42 -3.54 1.15 -0.20
CA ARG A 42 -4.68 1.45 0.68
C ARG A 42 -5.05 2.92 0.70
N LYS A 43 -4.05 3.82 0.77
CA LYS A 43 -4.29 5.27 0.69
C LYS A 43 -4.94 5.66 -0.63
N HIS A 44 -4.44 5.13 -1.74
CA HIS A 44 -4.99 5.43 -3.05
C HIS A 44 -6.45 4.97 -3.20
N LEU A 45 -6.80 3.79 -2.69
CA LEU A 45 -8.19 3.31 -2.69
C LEU A 45 -9.11 4.19 -1.84
N VAL A 46 -8.64 4.65 -0.68
CA VAL A 46 -9.39 5.57 0.18
C VAL A 46 -9.56 6.94 -0.49
N ASP A 47 -8.52 7.48 -1.11
CA ASP A 47 -8.58 8.76 -1.82
C ASP A 47 -9.55 8.69 -3.01
N GLN A 48 -9.52 7.60 -3.79
CA GLN A 48 -10.49 7.39 -4.87
C GLN A 48 -11.92 7.30 -4.36
N ALA A 49 -12.15 6.59 -3.25
CA ALA A 49 -13.47 6.49 -2.63
C ALA A 49 -13.96 7.86 -2.12
N ALA A 50 -13.07 8.63 -1.49
CA ALA A 50 -13.37 9.98 -1.01
C ALA A 50 -13.72 10.93 -2.17
N GLN A 51 -12.96 10.90 -3.27
CA GLN A 51 -13.27 11.68 -4.47
C GLN A 51 -14.63 11.31 -5.07
N ARG A 52 -14.98 10.02 -5.09
CA ARG A 52 -16.27 9.55 -5.59
C ARG A 52 -17.43 10.05 -4.73
N VAL A 53 -17.29 10.01 -3.41
CA VAL A 53 -18.30 10.54 -2.48
C VAL A 53 -18.42 12.05 -2.63
N ALA A 54 -17.31 12.79 -2.66
CA ALA A 54 -17.31 14.25 -2.83
C ALA A 54 -18.01 14.67 -4.13
N ARG A 55 -17.76 13.98 -5.24
CA ARG A 55 -18.43 14.23 -6.52
C ARG A 55 -19.95 14.01 -6.43
N ILE A 56 -20.38 12.88 -5.88
CA ILE A 56 -21.81 12.55 -5.74
C ILE A 56 -22.50 13.57 -4.82
N SER A 57 -21.86 13.95 -3.72
CA SER A 57 -22.40 14.95 -2.80
C SER A 57 -22.46 16.35 -3.42
N GLY A 58 -21.47 16.72 -4.23
CA GLY A 58 -21.50 17.98 -5.00
C GLY A 58 -22.65 18.03 -5.99
N GLU A 59 -22.79 17.00 -6.82
CA GLU A 59 -23.90 16.87 -7.79
C GLU A 59 -25.28 16.89 -7.09
N LEU A 60 -25.40 16.27 -5.90
CA LEU A 60 -26.63 16.29 -5.13
C LEU A 60 -26.92 17.69 -4.55
N ASN A 61 -25.92 18.37 -4.00
CA ASN A 61 -26.08 19.72 -3.45
C ASN A 61 -26.49 20.72 -4.54
N GLU A 62 -25.92 20.64 -5.74
CA GLU A 62 -26.32 21.49 -6.87
C GLU A 62 -27.79 21.27 -7.26
N ARG A 63 -28.27 20.03 -7.17
CA ARG A 63 -29.68 19.70 -7.47
C ARG A 63 -30.64 20.16 -6.38
N LEU A 64 -30.21 20.14 -5.12
CA LEU A 64 -31.03 20.56 -3.98
C LEU A 64 -31.04 22.08 -3.76
N ALA A 65 -30.07 22.81 -4.33
CA ALA A 65 -29.99 24.27 -4.26
C ALA A 65 -30.80 24.99 -5.36
N ARG A 66 -31.53 24.25 -6.20
CA ARG A 66 -32.50 24.77 -7.18
C ARG A 66 -33.92 24.60 -6.65
#